data_AF-A0A7C1UD13-F1
#
_entry.id   AF-A0A7C1UD13-F1
#
_cell.length_a   1.000
_cell.length_b   1.000
_cell.length_c   1.000
_cell.angle_alpha   90.00
_cell.angle_beta   90.00
_cell.angle_gamma   90.00
#
_symmetry.space_group_name_H-M   'P 1'
#
loop_
_entity.id
_entity.type
_entity.pdbx_description
1 polymer ?
#
loop_
_entity_poly.entity_id
_entity_poly.type
_entity_poly.pdbx_seq_one_letter_code
_entity_poly.pdbx_strand_id
1 'polypeptide(L)'
;MSDTSKRVVAGIVAVVVTIGALYLVAAGPASDRATTQLGDEVFGDLEAASVAADVASDGPLFFADLTGGSRDIWVTHSGVADNTGFDALSALDPAGCPVDWDRERGEFVSTCDGTGYGPDGTGLTHYPVTVSDGKLVIDLNFDQRGD
;
A
#
# COMPACT_ATOMS: atom_id res chain seq x y z
N MET A 1 -7.66 -61.53 -32.30
CA MET A 1 -6.99 -60.85 -31.19
C MET A 1 -7.82 -59.61 -30.88
N SER A 2 -8.52 -59.65 -29.74
CA SER A 2 -9.17 -58.60 -28.92
C SER A 2 -9.72 -57.31 -29.55
N ASP A 3 -10.77 -56.66 -29.06
CA ASP A 3 -12.00 -56.99 -28.30
C ASP A 3 -12.76 -55.64 -28.22
N THR A 4 -14.09 -55.70 -28.28
CA THR A 4 -15.05 -54.84 -27.56
C THR A 4 -15.01 -53.29 -27.67
N SER A 5 -16.10 -52.80 -28.26
CA SER A 5 -16.71 -51.46 -28.13
C SER A 5 -16.84 -50.94 -26.69
N LYS A 6 -16.74 -49.61 -26.48
CA LYS A 6 -17.74 -48.79 -25.76
C LYS A 6 -17.36 -47.29 -25.70
N ARG A 7 -18.42 -46.48 -25.79
CA ARG A 7 -18.54 -45.00 -25.78
C ARG A 7 -18.38 -44.45 -24.37
N VAL A 8 -17.87 -43.21 -24.16
CA VAL A 8 -18.20 -42.21 -23.10
C VAL A 8 -17.49 -40.89 -23.50
N VAL A 9 -18.16 -39.80 -23.93
CA VAL A 9 -18.78 -38.67 -23.18
C VAL A 9 -17.83 -37.82 -22.32
N ALA A 10 -18.00 -36.50 -22.44
CA ALA A 10 -17.24 -35.38 -21.90
C ALA A 10 -16.93 -35.38 -20.38
N GLY A 11 -15.86 -34.65 -20.02
CA GLY A 11 -15.86 -33.76 -18.86
C GLY A 11 -14.74 -33.97 -17.81
N ILE A 12 -14.23 -32.83 -17.35
CA ILE A 12 -13.64 -32.54 -16.01
C ILE A 12 -12.11 -32.60 -15.87
N VAL A 13 -11.52 -31.39 -15.81
CA VAL A 13 -10.61 -30.81 -14.79
C VAL A 13 -9.38 -31.62 -14.30
N ALA A 14 -8.23 -30.93 -14.40
CA ALA A 14 -6.99 -30.99 -13.59
C ALA A 14 -5.91 -32.06 -13.88
N VAL A 15 -4.73 -31.57 -14.31
CA VAL A 15 -3.37 -32.03 -13.90
C VAL A 15 -2.44 -30.81 -14.04
N VAL A 16 -2.15 -30.04 -12.98
CA VAL A 16 -1.03 -30.20 -12.02
C VAL A 16 0.36 -30.21 -12.68
N VAL A 17 1.03 -29.05 -12.57
CA VAL A 17 2.47 -28.85 -12.31
C VAL A 17 3.45 -29.50 -13.29
N THR A 18 4.11 -28.65 -14.10
CA THR A 18 5.49 -28.87 -14.53
C THR A 18 6.41 -27.88 -13.84
N ILE A 19 7.40 -28.46 -13.17
CA ILE A 19 8.40 -27.87 -12.29
C ILE A 19 9.45 -27.07 -13.10
N GLY A 20 9.77 -25.88 -12.59
CA GLY A 20 11.15 -25.40 -12.40
C GLY A 20 12.06 -25.18 -13.62
N ALA A 21 12.02 -23.97 -14.19
CA ALA A 21 13.12 -23.26 -14.86
C ALA A 21 12.62 -21.83 -15.12
N LEU A 22 13.17 -20.72 -14.63
CA LEU A 22 14.48 -20.39 -14.08
C LEU A 22 14.27 -19.29 -13.02
N TYR A 23 14.87 -19.44 -11.85
CA TYR A 23 15.13 -18.31 -10.96
C TYR A 23 16.14 -17.39 -11.66
N LEU A 24 15.67 -16.24 -12.16
CA LEU A 24 16.52 -15.08 -12.42
C LEU A 24 16.28 -14.09 -11.27
N VAL A 25 17.13 -14.19 -10.25
CA VAL A 25 17.35 -13.09 -9.31
C VAL A 25 18.29 -12.12 -9.98
N ALA A 26 17.83 -10.89 -10.25
CA ALA A 26 18.63 -9.67 -10.12
C ALA A 26 17.75 -8.43 -10.33
N ALA A 27 17.50 -7.73 -9.21
CA ALA A 27 17.25 -6.30 -9.12
C ALA A 27 16.18 -5.71 -10.06
N GLY A 28 14.91 -5.85 -9.67
CA GLY A 28 14.00 -4.72 -9.87
C GLY A 28 14.58 -3.51 -9.13
N PRO A 29 14.35 -2.26 -9.59
CA PRO A 29 14.80 -1.11 -8.83
C PRO A 29 14.14 -1.26 -7.46
N ALA A 30 14.96 -1.41 -6.41
CA ALA A 30 14.53 -0.94 -5.12
C ALA A 30 14.21 0.52 -5.39
N SER A 31 12.92 0.86 -5.47
CA SER A 31 12.50 2.25 -5.37
C SER A 31 13.25 2.75 -4.16
N ASP A 32 14.20 3.65 -4.39
CA ASP A 32 14.98 4.27 -3.33
C ASP A 32 13.95 4.74 -2.32
N ARG A 33 13.87 4.04 -1.19
CA ARG A 33 12.93 4.40 -0.15
C ARG A 33 13.39 5.77 0.28
N ALA A 34 12.66 6.80 -0.14
CA ALA A 34 12.75 8.12 0.45
C ALA A 34 12.31 7.95 1.90
N THR A 35 13.25 7.53 2.75
CA THR A 35 13.12 7.42 4.19
C THR A 35 13.17 8.85 4.73
N THR A 36 12.09 9.58 4.49
CA THR A 36 11.91 10.91 5.04
C THR A 36 11.59 10.73 6.51
N GLN A 37 12.56 11.17 7.32
CA GLN A 37 12.62 11.00 8.76
C GLN A 37 11.63 11.93 9.46
N LEU A 38 10.83 11.38 10.35
CA LEU A 38 9.79 12.09 11.10
C LEU A 38 10.18 12.20 12.58
N GLY A 39 11.37 12.76 12.79
CA GLY A 39 12.11 12.68 14.05
C GLY A 39 11.74 13.70 15.10
N ASP A 40 11.55 14.97 14.73
CA ASP A 40 11.60 16.03 15.73
C ASP A 40 10.45 17.04 15.56
N GLU A 41 9.41 16.87 16.40
CA GLU A 41 8.50 17.87 17.02
C GLU A 41 7.85 19.01 16.19
N VAL A 42 8.08 19.18 14.88
CA VAL A 42 7.33 20.11 14.00
C VAL A 42 7.14 19.49 12.60
N PHE A 43 6.08 18.70 12.45
CA PHE A 43 5.55 18.28 11.15
C PHE A 43 4.76 19.42 10.50
N GLY A 44 5.47 20.31 9.80
CA GLY A 44 4.83 21.42 9.11
C GLY A 44 5.43 21.77 7.76
N ASP A 45 6.36 20.98 7.22
CA ASP A 45 7.16 21.38 6.04
C ASP A 45 7.00 20.45 4.82
N LEU A 46 6.07 19.48 4.85
CA LEU A 46 5.73 18.73 3.64
C LEU A 46 4.92 19.63 2.71
N GLU A 47 5.56 20.18 1.69
CA GLU A 47 4.88 20.97 0.66
C GLU A 47 3.87 20.08 -0.09
N ALA A 48 2.59 20.43 -0.01
CA ALA A 48 1.50 19.65 -0.57
C ALA A 48 1.69 19.41 -2.07
N ALA A 49 2.16 20.41 -2.81
CA ALA A 49 2.43 20.29 -4.24
C ALA A 49 3.57 19.30 -4.55
N SER A 50 4.63 19.27 -3.72
CA SER A 50 5.70 18.27 -3.89
C SER A 50 5.16 16.88 -3.61
N VAL A 51 4.42 16.70 -2.52
CA VAL A 51 3.85 15.40 -2.16
C VAL A 51 2.88 14.90 -3.22
N ALA A 52 2.01 15.76 -3.76
CA ALA A 52 1.12 15.39 -4.86
C ALA A 52 1.89 14.93 -6.10
N ALA A 53 2.97 15.65 -6.46
CA ALA A 53 3.81 15.29 -7.61
C ALA A 53 4.55 13.96 -7.39
N ASP A 54 5.10 13.76 -6.20
CA ASP A 54 5.80 12.53 -5.81
C ASP A 54 4.83 11.34 -5.82
N VAL A 55 3.62 11.49 -5.25
CA VAL A 55 2.60 10.44 -5.27
C VAL A 55 2.15 10.11 -6.69
N ALA A 56 1.98 11.11 -7.54
CA ALA A 56 1.59 10.92 -8.94
C ALA A 56 2.66 10.17 -9.76
N SER A 57 3.95 10.36 -9.45
CA SER A 57 5.06 9.69 -10.12
C SER A 57 5.32 8.27 -9.58
N ASP A 58 5.38 8.18 -8.25
CA ASP A 58 6.02 7.06 -7.58
C ASP A 58 5.05 6.16 -6.81
N GLY A 59 3.81 6.64 -6.61
CA GLY A 59 2.79 6.01 -5.77
C GLY A 59 2.78 6.55 -4.35
N PRO A 60 1.98 5.97 -3.44
CA PRO A 60 1.88 6.40 -2.06
C PRO A 60 3.25 6.57 -1.38
N LEU A 61 3.40 7.60 -0.54
CA LEU A 61 4.62 7.87 0.21
C LEU A 61 4.58 7.24 1.60
N PHE A 62 5.64 6.51 1.96
CA PHE A 62 5.78 5.91 3.28
C PHE A 62 6.47 6.85 4.26
N PHE A 63 5.95 6.87 5.48
CA PHE A 63 6.38 7.74 6.56
C PHE A 63 6.47 6.93 7.86
N ALA A 64 7.69 6.67 8.34
CA ALA A 64 7.91 5.92 9.58
C ALA A 64 7.76 6.81 10.82
N ASP A 65 7.14 6.31 11.90
CA ASP A 65 7.09 6.98 13.19
C ASP A 65 8.44 6.84 13.92
N LEU A 66 9.22 7.91 13.98
CA LEU A 66 10.53 7.89 14.65
C LEU A 66 10.46 8.11 16.17
N THR A 67 9.28 8.42 16.73
CA THR A 67 9.10 8.56 18.19
C THR A 67 9.05 7.21 18.90
N GLY A 68 9.28 6.10 18.17
CA GLY A 68 9.27 4.73 18.70
C GLY A 68 7.85 4.16 18.88
N GLY A 69 6.85 4.81 18.27
CA GLY A 69 5.47 4.32 18.21
C GLY A 69 5.25 3.29 17.10
N SER A 70 3.98 2.97 16.85
CA SER A 70 3.51 2.05 15.79
C SER A 70 2.61 2.74 14.78
N ARG A 71 2.89 4.02 14.47
CA ARG A 71 2.05 4.87 13.59
C ARG A 71 2.75 5.20 12.29
N ASP A 72 3.41 4.20 11.72
CA ASP A 72 3.86 4.31 10.34
C ASP A 72 2.64 4.57 9.46
N ILE A 73 2.75 5.49 8.51
CA ILE A 73 1.65 5.86 7.62
C ILE A 73 2.07 5.81 6.15
N TRP A 74 1.07 5.64 5.30
CA TRP A 74 1.12 5.93 3.89
C TRP A 74 0.36 7.23 3.61
N VAL A 75 0.94 8.12 2.82
CA VAL A 75 0.24 9.30 2.30
C VAL A 75 -0.07 9.08 0.83
N THR A 76 -1.35 9.19 0.49
CA THR A 76 -1.85 9.08 -0.88
C THR A 76 -2.40 10.44 -1.35
N HIS A 77 -2.65 10.53 -2.65
CA HIS A 77 -3.28 11.68 -3.28
C HIS A 77 -4.17 11.20 -4.41
N SER A 78 -5.48 11.44 -4.30
CA SER A 78 -6.51 11.05 -5.27
C SER A 78 -7.03 12.24 -6.09
N GLY A 79 -6.60 13.46 -5.77
CA GLY A 79 -7.07 14.70 -6.37
C GLY A 79 -6.36 15.10 -7.66
N VAL A 80 -7.05 15.86 -8.51
CA VAL A 80 -6.43 16.57 -9.66
C VAL A 80 -5.78 17.90 -9.26
N ALA A 81 -5.97 18.33 -8.02
CA ALA A 81 -5.48 19.61 -7.51
C ALA A 81 -4.52 19.39 -6.34
N ASP A 82 -3.38 20.07 -6.40
CA ASP A 82 -2.22 19.95 -5.49
C ASP A 82 -2.52 20.28 -4.02
N ASN A 83 -3.71 20.78 -3.70
CA ASN A 83 -4.10 21.24 -2.35
C ASN A 83 -5.30 20.48 -1.76
N THR A 84 -5.82 19.45 -2.43
CA THR A 84 -6.97 18.66 -1.95
C THR A 84 -6.83 17.19 -2.32
N GLY A 85 -7.53 16.30 -1.61
CA GLY A 85 -7.56 14.87 -1.94
C GLY A 85 -6.36 14.07 -1.43
N PHE A 86 -5.72 14.55 -0.36
CA PHE A 86 -4.71 13.78 0.36
C PHE A 86 -5.38 12.90 1.41
N ASP A 87 -4.96 11.65 1.49
CA ASP A 87 -5.34 10.73 2.56
C ASP A 87 -4.07 10.24 3.27
N ALA A 88 -4.15 10.09 4.58
CA ALA A 88 -3.11 9.46 5.38
C ALA A 88 -3.67 8.18 5.97
N LEU A 89 -3.01 7.05 5.70
CA LEU A 89 -3.46 5.71 6.01
C LEU A 89 -2.48 5.07 6.98
N SER A 90 -2.98 4.31 7.94
CA SER A 90 -2.12 3.44 8.75
C SER A 90 -1.36 2.46 7.85
N ALA A 91 -0.06 2.34 8.06
CA ALA A 91 0.76 1.29 7.46
C ALA A 91 0.66 -0.04 8.22
N LEU A 92 -0.28 -0.15 9.14
CA LEU A 92 -0.73 -1.40 9.76
C LEU A 92 -2.20 -1.67 9.43
N ASP A 93 -2.53 -2.92 9.18
CA ASP A 93 -3.91 -3.38 9.09
C ASP A 93 -4.59 -3.48 10.48
N PRO A 94 -5.91 -3.76 10.56
CA PRO A 94 -6.60 -3.88 11.84
C PRO A 94 -6.09 -5.00 12.76
N ALA A 95 -5.34 -5.98 12.24
CA ALA A 95 -4.69 -7.02 13.03
C ALA A 95 -3.30 -6.60 13.54
N GLY A 96 -2.81 -5.42 13.14
CA GLY A 96 -1.50 -4.89 13.50
C GLY A 96 -0.38 -5.36 12.56
N CYS A 97 -0.71 -5.92 11.40
CA CYS A 97 0.26 -6.38 10.43
C CYS A 97 0.67 -5.28 9.46
N PRO A 98 1.96 -5.14 9.11
CA PRO A 98 2.39 -4.14 8.16
C PRO A 98 1.74 -4.33 6.79
N VAL A 99 1.28 -3.23 6.19
CA VAL A 99 0.78 -3.18 4.82
C VAL A 99 1.74 -2.39 3.93
N ASP A 100 2.03 -2.94 2.76
CA ASP A 100 2.94 -2.33 1.77
C ASP A 100 2.20 -2.05 0.46
N TRP A 101 2.65 -1.06 -0.31
CA TRP A 101 2.05 -0.74 -1.60
C TRP A 101 2.53 -1.72 -2.69
N ASP A 102 1.62 -2.51 -3.25
CA ASP A 102 1.87 -3.32 -4.43
C ASP A 102 1.60 -2.50 -5.69
N ARG A 103 2.68 -2.00 -6.30
CA ARG A 103 2.61 -1.16 -7.52
C ARG A 103 2.04 -1.90 -8.73
N GLU A 104 2.19 -3.22 -8.81
CA GLU A 104 1.66 -4.01 -9.94
C GLU A 104 0.15 -4.17 -9.85
N ARG A 105 -0.37 -4.33 -8.63
CA ARG A 105 -1.80 -4.48 -8.36
C ARG A 105 -2.52 -3.15 -8.16
N GLY A 106 -1.79 -2.09 -7.80
CA GLY A 106 -2.36 -0.80 -7.45
C GLY A 106 -3.17 -0.86 -6.16
N GLU A 107 -2.71 -1.64 -5.18
CA GLU A 107 -3.39 -1.87 -3.90
C GLU A 107 -2.36 -1.99 -2.77
N PHE A 108 -2.77 -1.73 -1.53
CA PHE A 108 -1.96 -2.06 -0.35
C PHE A 108 -2.16 -3.53 0.01
N VAL A 109 -1.12 -4.22 0.43
CA VAL A 109 -1.15 -5.65 0.72
C VAL A 109 -0.56 -5.91 2.11
N SER A 110 -1.32 -6.61 2.96
CA SER A 110 -0.83 -7.07 4.26
C SER A 110 0.30 -8.08 4.08
N THR A 111 1.42 -7.81 4.72
CA THR A 111 2.62 -8.66 4.67
C THR A 111 2.46 -9.96 5.45
N CYS A 112 1.45 -10.06 6.32
CA CYS A 112 1.18 -11.24 7.13
C CYS A 112 0.43 -12.33 6.36
N ASP A 113 -0.61 -11.97 5.62
CA ASP A 113 -1.53 -12.94 4.99
C ASP A 113 -1.86 -12.64 3.53
N GLY A 114 -1.36 -11.52 2.99
CA GLY A 114 -1.60 -11.10 1.61
C GLY A 114 -2.97 -10.46 1.37
N THR A 115 -3.71 -10.09 2.42
CA THR A 115 -4.97 -9.35 2.29
C THR A 115 -4.75 -8.03 1.58
N GLY A 116 -5.55 -7.76 0.54
CA GLY A 116 -5.49 -6.52 -0.24
C GLY A 116 -6.45 -5.44 0.28
N TYR A 117 -6.01 -4.19 0.23
CA TYR A 117 -6.78 -2.98 0.50
C TYR A 117 -6.66 -2.05 -0.71
N GLY A 118 -7.78 -1.50 -1.16
CA GLY A 118 -7.82 -0.69 -2.37
C GLY A 118 -6.89 0.54 -2.31
N PRO A 119 -6.70 1.25 -3.44
CA PRO A 119 -5.82 2.42 -3.51
C PRO A 119 -6.23 3.59 -2.59
N ASP A 120 -7.50 3.61 -2.18
CA ASP A 120 -8.05 4.54 -1.19
C ASP A 120 -7.80 4.10 0.26
N GLY A 121 -7.19 2.94 0.48
CA GLY A 121 -6.98 2.37 1.80
C GLY A 121 -8.28 1.97 2.52
N THR A 122 -9.38 1.72 1.80
CA THR A 122 -10.62 1.24 2.43
C THR A 122 -10.34 -0.02 3.25
N GLY A 123 -10.65 0.03 4.55
CA GLY A 123 -10.39 -1.05 5.52
C GLY A 123 -9.15 -0.84 6.39
N LEU A 124 -8.32 0.17 6.09
CA LEU A 124 -7.25 0.67 6.97
C LEU A 124 -7.75 1.81 7.84
N THR A 125 -6.99 2.18 8.86
CA THR A 125 -7.25 3.40 9.65
C THR A 125 -6.87 4.62 8.83
N HIS A 126 -7.76 5.61 8.77
CA HIS A 126 -7.54 6.90 8.11
C HIS A 126 -7.26 7.98 9.15
N TYR A 127 -6.26 8.81 8.88
CA TYR A 127 -5.92 9.98 9.67
C TYR A 127 -6.33 11.25 8.90
N PRO A 128 -7.02 12.20 9.56
CA PRO A 128 -7.40 13.45 8.91
C PRO A 128 -6.18 14.20 8.40
N VAL A 129 -6.25 14.62 7.13
CA VAL A 129 -5.25 15.45 6.47
C VAL A 129 -5.87 16.80 6.13
N THR A 130 -5.15 17.86 6.44
CA THR A 130 -5.49 19.22 6.00
C THR A 130 -4.28 19.86 5.32
N VAL A 131 -4.53 20.79 4.40
CA VAL A 131 -3.48 21.63 3.81
C VAL A 131 -3.59 23.01 4.42
N SER A 132 -2.53 23.47 5.08
CA SER A 132 -2.43 24.79 5.70
C SER A 132 -1.14 25.45 5.23
N ASP A 133 -1.23 26.69 4.72
CA ASP A 133 -0.09 27.42 4.16
C ASP A 133 0.73 26.63 3.12
N GLY A 134 0.04 25.81 2.30
CA GLY A 134 0.66 24.97 1.28
C GLY A 134 1.34 23.71 1.82
N LYS A 135 1.19 23.41 3.11
CA LYS A 135 1.82 22.28 3.79
C LYS A 135 0.78 21.29 4.30
N LEU A 136 1.14 20.01 4.27
CA LEU A 136 0.33 18.94 4.84
C LEU A 136 0.40 18.94 6.36
N VAL A 137 -0.77 18.86 6.98
CA VAL A 137 -0.95 18.69 8.43
C VAL A 137 -1.80 17.45 8.65
N ILE A 138 -1.21 16.43 9.29
CA ILE A 138 -1.81 15.12 9.52
C ILE A 138 -2.06 14.95 11.03
N ASP A 139 -3.31 14.68 11.43
CA ASP A 139 -3.66 14.44 12.83
C ASP A 139 -3.56 12.95 13.20
N LEU A 140 -2.37 12.52 13.59
CA LEU A 140 -2.09 11.15 14.03
C LEU A 140 -2.66 10.77 15.41
N ASN A 141 -3.31 11.72 16.10
CA ASN A 141 -3.95 11.46 17.40
C ASN A 141 -5.48 11.42 17.30
N PHE A 142 -6.04 11.50 16.08
CA PHE A 142 -7.48 11.53 15.87
C PHE A 142 -8.19 10.31 16.48
N ASP A 143 -7.63 9.12 16.28
CA ASP A 143 -8.14 7.84 16.81
C ASP A 143 -8.12 7.74 18.35
N GLN A 144 -7.23 8.48 19.01
CA GLN A 144 -7.10 8.49 20.47
C GLN A 144 -8.04 9.47 21.18
N ARG A 145 -8.70 10.38 20.44
CA ARG A 145 -9.56 11.42 21.04
C ARG A 145 -10.97 10.96 21.37
N GLY A 146 -11.42 9.84 20.81
CA GLY A 146 -12.68 9.17 21.18
C GLY A 146 -13.90 10.07 21.11
N ASP A 147 -14.44 10.25 19.92
CA ASP A 147 -15.69 11.00 19.65
C ASP A 147 -16.94 10.11 19.80
#